data_AF-A0A0H3DDI7-F1
#
_entry.id   AF-A0A0H3DDI7-F1
#
_cell.length_a   1.000
_cell.length_b   1.000
_cell.length_c   1.000
_cell.angle_alpha   90.00
_cell.angle_beta   90.00
_cell.angle_gamma   90.00
#
_symmetry.space_group_name_H-M   'P 1'
#
loop_
_entity.id
_entity.type
_entity.pdbx_description
1 polymer ?
#
loop_
_entity_poly.entity_id
_entity_poly.type
_entity_poly.pdbx_seq_one_letter_code
_entity_poly.pdbx_strand_id
1 'polypeptide(L)'
;MMARQVWVLLGWSSKHGVASTPVGVLGLDVSEVFVEWVPREHVTGRVWRERLIGACPAEVAEEIAGWAETPIAPAVPVEPLLDGVLADVVRAQLDDVLGSAR
;
A
#
# COMPACT_ATOMS: atom_id res chain seq x y z
N MET A 1 -11.26 15.04 13.44
CA MET A 1 -10.60 13.72 13.39
C MET A 1 -10.27 13.51 11.92
N MET A 2 -9.00 13.64 11.52
CA MET A 2 -8.63 13.36 10.12
C MET A 2 -8.61 11.85 9.89
N ALA A 3 -9.05 11.43 8.72
CA ALA A 3 -9.34 10.04 8.42
C ALA A 3 -8.05 9.25 8.17
N ARG A 4 -7.92 8.11 8.86
CA ARG A 4 -6.95 7.06 8.54
C ARG A 4 -7.14 6.63 7.09
N GLN A 5 -6.03 6.39 6.40
CA GLN A 5 -6.05 5.88 5.04
C GLN A 5 -5.32 4.54 4.97
N VAL A 6 -5.91 3.58 4.27
CA VAL A 6 -5.29 2.31 3.96
C VAL A 6 -5.29 2.14 2.45
N TRP A 7 -4.18 1.67 1.91
CA TRP A 7 -3.94 1.55 0.49
C TRP A 7 -3.44 0.15 0.17
N VAL A 8 -4.01 -0.47 -0.85
CA VAL A 8 -3.46 -1.67 -1.47
C VAL A 8 -2.49 -1.24 -2.57
N LEU A 9 -1.25 -1.67 -2.46
CA LEU A 9 -0.18 -1.36 -3.40
C LEU A 9 -0.21 -2.37 -4.53
N LEU A 10 -0.31 -1.90 -5.77
CA LEU A 10 -0.38 -2.76 -6.95
C LEU A 10 0.93 -2.75 -7.72
N GLY A 11 1.20 -3.87 -8.37
CA GLY A 11 2.33 -4.07 -9.24
C GLY A 11 1.92 -4.62 -10.61
N TRP A 12 2.80 -4.46 -11.58
CA TRP A 12 2.60 -4.92 -12.95
C TRP A 12 2.33 -6.43 -13.03
N SER A 13 1.28 -6.81 -13.77
CA SER A 13 0.98 -8.19 -14.09
C SER A 13 1.29 -8.48 -15.56
N SER A 14 2.32 -9.28 -15.83
CA SER A 14 2.63 -9.72 -17.20
C SER A 14 1.51 -10.56 -17.81
N LYS A 15 0.67 -11.20 -16.98
CA LYS A 15 -0.48 -12.00 -17.43
C LYS A 15 -1.62 -11.12 -17.95
N HIS A 16 -1.87 -10.00 -17.29
CA HIS A 16 -3.00 -9.12 -17.61
C HIS A 16 -2.60 -7.88 -18.39
N GLY A 17 -1.30 -7.61 -18.55
CA GLY A 17 -0.79 -6.44 -19.26
C GLY A 17 -1.13 -5.11 -18.58
N VAL A 18 -1.45 -5.16 -17.28
CA VAL A 18 -1.83 -4.01 -16.46
C VAL A 18 -1.33 -4.20 -15.03
N ALA A 19 -1.16 -3.11 -14.28
CA ALA A 19 -0.90 -3.19 -12.86
C ALA A 19 -2.19 -3.53 -12.09
N SER A 20 -2.23 -4.78 -11.61
CA SER A 20 -3.42 -5.38 -10.98
C SER A 20 -3.07 -6.38 -9.89
N THR A 21 -1.79 -6.75 -9.75
CA THR A 21 -1.36 -7.72 -8.75
C THR A 21 -1.12 -6.99 -7.44
N PRO A 22 -1.78 -7.35 -6.32
CA PRO A 22 -1.44 -6.83 -5.02
C PRO A 22 -0.01 -7.23 -4.65
N VAL A 23 0.80 -6.25 -4.25
CA VAL A 23 2.19 -6.43 -3.85
C VAL A 23 2.50 -5.86 -2.48
N GLY A 24 1.53 -5.25 -1.81
CA GLY A 24 1.72 -4.74 -0.47
C GLY A 24 0.51 -3.96 0.05
N VAL A 25 0.63 -3.52 1.30
CA VAL A 25 -0.36 -2.66 1.97
C VAL A 25 0.36 -1.50 2.64
N LEU A 26 -0.22 -0.31 2.57
CA LEU A 26 0.26 0.90 3.23
C LEU A 26 -0.87 1.49 4.08
N GLY A 27 -0.59 1.75 5.35
CA GLY A 27 -1.46 2.52 6.24
C GLY A 27 -0.84 3.87 6.57
N LEU A 28 -1.67 4.90 6.67
CA LEU A 28 -1.29 6.28 6.97
C LEU A 28 -2.23 6.87 8.03
N ASP A 29 -1.64 7.42 9.09
CA ASP A 29 -2.32 8.27 10.07
C ASP A 29 -1.77 9.70 9.98
N VAL A 30 -2.54 10.59 9.33
CA VAL A 30 -2.44 12.06 9.35
C VAL A 30 -1.00 12.63 9.33
N SER A 31 -0.17 12.15 8.39
CA SER A 31 1.22 12.60 8.21
C SER A 31 2.14 12.43 9.43
N GLU A 32 1.70 11.72 10.47
CA GLU A 32 2.48 11.46 11.68
C GLU A 32 3.18 10.11 11.63
N VAL A 33 2.47 9.10 11.12
CA VAL A 33 2.96 7.72 11.05
C VAL A 33 2.45 7.07 9.78
N PHE A 34 3.32 6.29 9.14
CA PHE A 34 2.90 5.30 8.16
C PHE A 34 3.43 3.92 8.55
N VAL A 35 2.70 2.88 8.14
CA VAL A 35 3.13 1.49 8.27
C VAL A 35 2.95 0.83 6.91
N GLU A 36 3.98 0.15 6.44
CA GLU A 36 3.95 -0.57 5.17
C GLU A 36 4.23 -2.06 5.37
N TRP A 37 3.71 -2.86 4.45
CA TRP A 37 4.22 -4.19 4.19
C TRP A 37 4.36 -4.41 2.68
N VAL A 38 5.59 -4.67 2.24
CA VAL A 38 5.94 -5.07 0.87
C VAL A 38 6.92 -6.25 0.91
N PRO A 39 6.60 -7.43 0.34
CA PRO A 39 7.50 -8.58 0.34
C PRO A 39 8.81 -8.24 -0.39
N ARG A 40 9.95 -8.63 0.21
CA ARG A 40 11.27 -8.33 -0.35
C ARG A 40 11.61 -9.21 -1.54
N GLU A 41 11.10 -10.43 -1.53
CA GLU A 41 11.28 -11.48 -2.52
C GLU A 41 10.54 -11.21 -3.83
N HIS A 42 9.50 -10.37 -3.80
CA HIS A 42 8.71 -10.07 -4.99
C HIS A 42 9.32 -8.91 -5.77
N VAL A 43 9.83 -9.21 -6.98
CA VAL A 43 10.39 -8.20 -7.91
C VAL A 43 9.36 -7.12 -8.23
N THR A 44 8.08 -7.50 -8.37
CA THR A 44 6.98 -6.57 -8.66
C THR A 44 6.76 -5.53 -7.55
N GLY A 45 7.14 -5.84 -6.31
CA GLY A 45 7.07 -4.90 -5.18
C GLY A 45 8.29 -3.96 -5.08
N ARG A 46 9.28 -4.08 -5.98
CA ARG A 46 10.52 -3.28 -5.91
C ARG A 46 10.27 -1.78 -6.01
N VAL A 47 9.41 -1.35 -6.92
CA VAL A 47 9.09 0.07 -7.13
C VAL A 47 8.52 0.70 -5.85
N TRP A 48 7.65 -0.03 -5.14
CA TRP A 48 7.09 0.45 -3.87
C TRP A 48 8.14 0.58 -2.78
N ARG A 49 9.06 -0.38 -2.67
CA ARG A 49 10.19 -0.26 -1.74
C ARG A 49 11.09 0.92 -2.06
N GLU A 50 11.34 1.19 -3.33
CA GLU A 50 12.14 2.34 -3.77
C GLU A 50 11.44 3.68 -3.51
N ARG A 51 10.10 3.75 -3.56
CA ARG A 51 9.34 4.96 -3.19
C ARG A 51 9.31 5.21 -1.69
N LEU A 52 9.19 4.14 -0.89
CA LEU A 52 9.01 4.24 0.57
C LEU A 52 10.34 4.30 1.32
N ILE A 53 11.46 3.93 0.70
CA ILE A 53 12.76 3.93 1.36
C ILE A 53 13.19 5.34 1.74
N GLY A 54 13.33 5.57 3.06
CA GLY A 54 13.75 6.87 3.60
C GLY A 54 12.68 7.96 3.55
N ALA A 55 11.50 7.70 2.99
CA ALA A 55 10.39 8.64 2.99
C ALA A 55 9.84 8.80 4.42
N CYS A 56 9.48 10.02 4.78
CA CYS A 56 8.76 10.32 6.02
C CYS A 56 7.23 10.28 5.79
N PRO A 57 6.43 10.14 6.87
CA PRO A 57 4.97 10.05 6.74
C PRO A 57 4.30 11.22 6.01
N ALA A 58 4.82 12.44 6.14
CA ALA A 58 4.29 13.61 5.44
C ALA A 58 4.52 13.52 3.93
N GLU A 59 5.73 13.16 3.49
CA GLU A 59 6.05 12.95 2.07
C GLU A 59 5.15 11.86 1.46
N VAL A 60 4.99 10.74 2.18
CA VAL A 60 4.12 9.65 1.72
C VAL A 60 2.66 10.13 1.58
N ALA A 61 2.15 10.91 2.54
CA ALA A 61 0.79 11.43 2.48
C ALA A 61 0.56 12.41 1.31
N GLU A 62 1.57 13.21 0.95
CA GLU A 62 1.51 14.12 -0.20
C GLU A 62 1.59 13.37 -1.54
N GLU A 63 2.45 12.35 -1.61
CA GLU A 63 2.79 11.67 -2.86
C GLU A 63 1.84 10.51 -3.21
N ILE A 64 1.23 9.85 -2.22
CA ILE A 64 0.46 8.61 -2.43
C ILE A 64 -0.70 8.77 -3.42
N ALA A 65 -1.35 9.93 -3.43
CA ALA A 65 -2.41 10.24 -4.39
C ALA A 65 -1.89 10.30 -5.83
N GLY A 66 -0.70 10.87 -6.03
CA GLY A 66 -0.04 10.87 -7.34
C GLY A 66 0.44 9.48 -7.75
N TRP A 67 0.97 8.70 -6.80
CA TRP A 67 1.39 7.33 -7.05
C TRP A 67 0.22 6.41 -7.41
N ALA A 68 -0.96 6.65 -6.82
CA ALA A 68 -2.18 5.89 -7.06
C ALA A 68 -2.58 5.88 -8.53
N GLU A 69 -2.26 6.94 -9.28
CA GLU A 69 -2.62 7.10 -10.69
C GLU A 69 -1.55 6.57 -11.65
N THR A 70 -0.41 6.09 -11.14
CA THR A 70 0.69 5.67 -12.01
C THR A 70 0.42 4.32 -12.70
N PRO A 71 0.70 4.18 -14.01
CA PRO A 71 0.36 2.97 -14.75
C PRO A 71 1.23 1.74 -14.40
N ILE A 72 2.40 1.95 -13.78
CA ILE A 72 3.41 0.90 -13.53
C ILE A 72 3.28 0.32 -12.11
N ALA A 73 2.85 1.14 -11.15
CA ALA A 73 2.70 0.78 -9.76
C ALA A 73 1.64 1.67 -9.09
N PRO A 74 0.36 1.54 -9.45
CA PRO A 74 -0.74 2.27 -8.83
C PRO A 74 -1.01 1.73 -7.42
N ALA A 75 -1.81 2.49 -6.68
CA ALA A 75 -2.32 2.13 -5.37
C ALA A 75 -3.83 2.39 -5.36
N VAL A 76 -4.56 1.59 -4.60
CA VAL A 76 -6.02 1.70 -4.49
C VAL A 76 -6.37 1.98 -3.03
N PRO A 77 -7.13 3.05 -2.73
CA PRO A 77 -7.58 3.30 -1.38
C PRO A 77 -8.64 2.26 -1.01
N VAL A 78 -8.58 1.76 0.22
CA VAL A 78 -9.54 0.80 0.76
C VAL A 78 -10.04 1.27 2.11
N GLU A 79 -11.26 0.86 2.45
CA GLU A 79 -11.80 1.08 3.78
C GLU A 79 -11.03 0.20 4.79
N PRO A 80 -10.58 0.75 5.93
CA PRO A 80 -9.94 -0.04 6.96
C PRO A 80 -10.86 -1.16 7.46
N LEU A 81 -10.37 -2.40 7.48
CA LEU A 81 -11.15 -3.54 7.98
C LEU A 81 -11.38 -3.51 9.50
N LEU A 82 -10.52 -2.79 10.22
CA LEU A 82 -10.54 -2.69 11.67
C LEU A 82 -10.18 -1.27 12.11
N ASP A 83 -10.67 -0.89 13.29
CA ASP A 83 -10.15 0.24 14.05
C ASP A 83 -8.97 -0.18 14.95
N GLY A 84 -8.19 0.78 15.44
CA GLY A 84 -7.14 0.52 16.43
C GLY A 84 -5.74 0.98 16.02
N VAL A 85 -4.71 0.23 16.39
CA VAL A 85 -3.31 0.57 16.08
C VAL A 85 -3.05 0.36 14.58
N LEU A 86 -2.40 1.31 13.93
CA LEU A 86 -2.20 1.30 12.47
C LEU A 86 -1.55 0.01 11.96
N ALA A 87 -0.59 -0.55 12.70
CA ALA A 87 0.07 -1.81 12.35
C ALA A 87 -0.90 -3.02 12.34
N ASP A 88 -1.89 -3.03 13.24
CA ASP A 88 -2.88 -4.11 13.31
C ASP A 88 -3.87 -4.00 12.15
N VAL A 89 -4.24 -2.77 11.77
CA VAL A 89 -5.07 -2.50 10.60
C VAL A 89 -4.37 -2.93 9.31
N VAL A 90 -3.10 -2.53 9.12
CA VAL A 90 -2.32 -2.94 7.93
C VAL A 90 -2.17 -4.44 7.85
N ARG A 91 -1.94 -5.11 8.99
CA ARG A 91 -1.85 -6.57 9.06
C ARG A 91 -3.16 -7.27 8.71
N ALA A 92 -4.29 -6.81 9.25
CA ALA A 92 -5.60 -7.37 8.92
C ALA A 92 -5.93 -7.19 7.43
N GLN A 93 -5.62 -6.02 6.87
CA GLN A 93 -5.79 -5.77 5.45
C GLN A 93 -4.88 -6.66 4.59
N LEU A 94 -3.65 -6.90 5.04
CA LEU A 94 -2.73 -7.81 4.37
C LEU A 94 -3.28 -9.24 4.36
N ASP A 95 -3.78 -9.72 5.49
CA ASP A 95 -4.35 -11.06 5.62
C ASP A 95 -5.56 -11.25 4.68
N ASP A 96 -6.39 -10.22 4.53
CA ASP A 96 -7.52 -10.21 3.59
C ASP A 96 -7.06 -10.24 2.12
N VAL A 97 -6.07 -9.41 1.75
CA VAL A 97 -5.50 -9.38 0.40
C VAL A 97 -4.85 -10.71 0.03
N LEU A 98 -4.09 -11.32 0.95
CA LEU A 98 -3.45 -12.62 0.73
C LEU A 98 -4.45 -13.78 0.79
N GLY A 99 -5.46 -13.69 1.66
CA GLY A 99 -6.53 -14.67 1.80
C GLY A 99 -7.42 -14.73 0.57
N SER A 100 -7.68 -13.58 -0.07
CA SER A 100 -8.47 -13.46 -1.30
C SER A 100 -7.73 -13.92 -2.56
N ALA A 101 -6.40 -14.07 -2.50
CA ALA A 101 -5.57 -14.52 -3.61
C ALA A 101 -5.42 -16.07 -3.71
N ARG A 102 -6.05 -16.82 -2.78
CA ARG A 102 -6.14 -18.29 -2.80
C ARG A 102 -7.40 -18.78 -3.49
#